data_AF-A0A7J5EN95-F1
#
_entry.id   AF-A0A7J5EN95-F1
#
_cell.length_a   1.000
_cell.length_b   1.000
_cell.length_c   1.000
_cell.angle_alpha   90.00
_cell.angle_beta   90.00
_cell.angle_gamma   90.00
#
_symmetry.space_group_name_H-M   'P 1'
#
loop_
_entity.id
_entity.type
_entity.pdbx_description
1 polymer ?
#
loop_
_entity_poly.entity_id
_entity_poly.type
_entity_poly.pdbx_seq_one_letter_code
_entity_poly.pdbx_strand_id
1 'polypeptide(L)'
;MSGQLARVVGIPGAVLMGLGSIVGTGIFVSVGVAAGIAGPAVVFAVALAAVVATFNGLSSAQLAASHPVSGGTYAYGYRYLNPTLGFTAGWMFLCAKSASAATAALG
;
A
#
# COMPACT_ATOMS: atom_id res chain seq x y z
N MET A 1 32.21 7.23 -6.03
CA MET A 1 31.34 7.94 -5.06
C MET A 1 30.01 7.21 -5.04
N SER A 2 29.77 6.38 -4.01
CA SER A 2 28.52 5.63 -3.84
C SER A 2 27.38 6.63 -3.58
N GLY A 3 26.48 6.78 -4.56
CA GLY A 3 25.29 7.62 -4.48
C GLY A 3 24.27 7.04 -3.49
N GLN A 4 24.58 7.14 -2.20
CA GLN A 4 23.71 6.67 -1.13
C GLN A 4 22.64 7.74 -0.86
N LEU A 5 21.37 7.37 -0.98
CA LEU A 5 20.24 8.28 -0.76
C LEU A 5 20.32 8.89 0.65
N ALA A 6 20.26 10.21 0.74
CA ALA A 6 20.18 10.89 2.02
C ALA A 6 18.88 10.51 2.73
N ARG A 7 18.97 10.04 3.98
CA ARG A 7 17.80 9.73 4.81
C ARG A 7 17.19 11.03 5.34
N VAL A 8 16.42 11.70 4.49
CA VAL A 8 15.76 12.99 4.81
C VAL A 8 14.38 12.79 5.44
N VAL A 9 13.75 11.64 5.18
CA VAL A 9 12.42 11.32 5.72
C VAL A 9 12.56 10.61 7.07
N GLY A 10 12.24 11.32 8.15
CA GLY A 10 12.05 10.73 9.47
C GLY A 10 10.73 9.98 9.61
N ILE A 11 10.55 9.26 10.73
CA ILE A 11 9.32 8.51 11.06
C ILE A 11 8.04 9.33 10.83
N PRO A 12 7.88 10.55 11.39
CA PRO A 12 6.64 11.31 11.21
C PRO A 12 6.38 11.67 9.74
N GLY A 13 7.42 12.00 8.98
CA GLY A 13 7.31 12.25 7.54
C GLY A 13 6.88 11.01 6.76
N ALA A 14 7.42 9.84 7.10
CA ALA A 14 7.03 8.56 6.47
C ALA A 14 5.58 8.19 6.78
N VAL A 15 5.13 8.38 8.03
CA VAL A 15 3.75 8.13 8.45
C VAL A 15 2.78 9.07 7.71
N LEU A 16 3.10 10.38 7.67
CA LEU A 16 2.26 11.36 6.99
C LEU A 16 2.19 11.12 5.47
N MET A 17 3.29 10.76 4.83
CA MET A 17 3.28 10.36 3.41
C MET A 17 2.39 9.14 3.17
N GLY A 18 2.49 8.12 4.03
CA GLY A 18 1.64 6.94 3.97
C GLY A 18 0.15 7.29 4.12
N LEU A 19 -0.20 8.04 5.16
CA LEU A 19 -1.58 8.48 5.43
C LEU A 19 -2.14 9.31 4.27
N GLY A 20 -1.37 10.30 3.79
CA GLY A 20 -1.79 11.13 2.65
C GLY A 20 -2.07 10.30 1.39
N SER A 21 -1.25 9.27 1.13
CA SER A 21 -1.44 8.38 -0.02
C SER A 21 -2.70 7.51 0.06
N ILE A 22 -3.17 7.18 1.27
CA ILE A 22 -4.36 6.33 1.50
C ILE A 22 -5.63 7.17 1.51
N VAL A 23 -5.60 8.30 2.23
CA VAL A 23 -6.77 9.16 2.44
C VAL A 23 -7.27 9.76 1.11
N GLY A 24 -6.35 10.15 0.22
CA GLY A 24 -6.68 10.79 -1.06
C GLY A 24 -7.70 10.02 -1.90
N THR A 25 -7.35 8.86 -2.46
CA THR A 25 -8.30 8.08 -3.27
C THR A 25 -9.35 7.37 -2.41
N GLY A 26 -9.00 6.98 -1.18
CA GLY A 26 -9.88 6.21 -0.30
C GLY A 26 -11.14 6.97 0.08
N ILE A 27 -11.00 8.12 0.74
CA ILE A 27 -12.15 8.86 1.28
C ILE A 27 -12.93 9.57 0.18
N PHE A 28 -12.24 10.20 -0.78
CA PHE A 28 -12.90 11.06 -1.75
C PHE A 28 -13.54 10.30 -2.93
N VAL A 29 -13.11 9.06 -3.19
CA VAL A 29 -13.62 8.26 -4.31
C VAL A 29 -14.22 6.93 -3.83
N SER A 30 -13.40 6.09 -3.19
CA SER A 30 -13.80 4.71 -2.90
C SER A 30 -14.97 4.60 -1.90
N VAL A 31 -15.05 5.50 -0.92
CA VAL A 31 -16.17 5.52 0.04
C VAL A 31 -17.50 5.81 -0.64
N GLY A 32 -17.53 6.72 -1.62
CA GLY A 32 -18.75 7.04 -2.38
C GLY A 32 -19.27 5.83 -3.16
N VAL A 33 -18.38 5.15 -3.89
CA VAL A 33 -18.71 3.92 -4.63
C VAL A 33 -19.17 2.81 -3.67
N ALA A 34 -18.45 2.61 -2.57
CA ALA A 34 -18.80 1.60 -1.57
C ALA A 34 -20.15 1.89 -0.89
N ALA A 35 -20.46 3.16 -0.60
CA ALA A 35 -21.74 3.56 -0.05
C ALA A 35 -22.89 3.36 -1.04
N GLY A 36 -22.66 3.58 -2.35
CA GLY A 36 -23.65 3.28 -3.39
C GLY A 36 -24.00 1.79 -3.48
N ILE A 37 -23.05 0.90 -3.19
CA ILE A 37 -23.24 -0.55 -3.24
C ILE A 37 -23.77 -1.11 -1.92
N ALA A 38 -23.18 -0.71 -0.78
CA ALA A 38 -23.46 -1.27 0.54
C ALA A 38 -24.49 -0.47 1.36
N GLY A 39 -24.83 0.76 0.93
CA GLY A 39 -25.70 1.66 1.68
C GLY A 39 -25.17 1.95 3.09
N PRO A 40 -26.04 2.00 4.11
CA PRO A 40 -25.63 2.23 5.51
C PRO A 40 -24.62 1.22 6.06
N ALA A 41 -24.55 0.01 5.47
CA ALA A 41 -23.64 -1.04 5.90
C ALA A 41 -22.16 -0.77 5.50
N VAL A 42 -21.88 0.30 4.74
CA VAL A 42 -20.51 0.69 4.36
C VAL A 42 -19.59 0.85 5.57
N VAL A 43 -20.11 1.28 6.71
CA VAL A 43 -19.32 1.42 7.96
C VAL A 43 -18.77 0.06 8.41
N PHE A 44 -19.58 -1.01 8.33
CA PHE A 44 -19.13 -2.36 8.66
C PHE A 44 -18.14 -2.91 7.65
N ALA A 45 -18.34 -2.64 6.36
CA ALA A 45 -17.40 -3.02 5.30
C ALA A 45 -16.04 -2.34 5.49
N VAL A 46 -16.04 -1.04 5.80
CA VAL A 46 -14.82 -0.27 6.09
C VAL A 46 -14.13 -0.77 7.37
N ALA A 47 -14.89 -1.08 8.42
CA ALA A 47 -14.33 -1.63 9.66
C ALA A 47 -13.63 -2.97 9.41
N LEU A 48 -14.25 -3.87 8.63
CA LEU A 48 -13.65 -5.15 8.27
C LEU A 48 -12.39 -4.95 7.40
N ALA A 49 -12.45 -4.06 6.41
CA ALA A 49 -11.30 -3.72 5.58
C ALA A 49 -10.15 -3.14 6.40
N ALA A 50 -10.42 -2.31 7.41
CA ALA A 50 -9.42 -1.74 8.31
C ALA A 50 -8.72 -2.82 9.15
N VAL A 51 -9.45 -3.82 9.63
CA VAL A 51 -8.86 -4.97 10.35
C VAL A 51 -7.90 -5.75 9.44
N VAL A 52 -8.33 -6.09 8.22
CA VAL A 52 -7.48 -6.79 7.24
C VAL A 52 -6.25 -5.96 6.87
N ALA A 53 -6.43 -4.67 6.63
CA ALA A 53 -5.34 -3.75 6.32
C ALA A 53 -4.33 -3.64 7.47
N THR A 54 -4.79 -3.69 8.72
CA THR A 54 -3.93 -3.63 9.92
C THR A 54 -3.04 -4.86 9.99
N PHE A 55 -3.59 -6.06 9.83
CA PHE A 55 -2.79 -7.29 9.80
C PHE A 55 -1.77 -7.30 8.66
N ASN A 56 -2.18 -6.87 7.46
CA ASN A 56 -1.27 -6.74 6.32
C ASN A 56 -0.15 -5.71 6.59
N GLY A 57 -0.49 -4.57 7.20
CA GLY A 57 0.46 -3.52 7.56
C GLY A 57 1.47 -3.98 8.60
N LEU A 58 1.03 -4.69 9.63
CA LEU A 58 1.90 -5.27 10.66
C LEU A 58 2.85 -6.32 10.09
N SER A 59 2.34 -7.23 9.24
CA SER A 59 3.18 -8.23 8.55
C SER A 59 4.25 -7.55 7.69
N SER A 60 3.87 -6.52 6.93
CA SER A 60 4.80 -5.75 6.10
C SER A 60 5.84 -5.00 6.94
N ALA A 61 5.43 -4.43 8.08
CA ALA A 61 6.32 -3.72 8.99
C ALA A 61 7.37 -4.64 9.63
N GLN A 62 6.97 -5.87 10.02
CA GLN A 62 7.90 -6.88 10.52
C GLN A 62 8.94 -7.25 9.46
N LEU A 63 8.50 -7.42 8.21
CA LEU A 63 9.40 -7.77 7.11
C LEU A 63 10.36 -6.62 6.78
N ALA A 64 9.87 -5.37 6.79
CA ALA A 64 10.69 -4.18 6.63
C ALA A 64 11.72 -3.98 7.75
N ALA A 65 11.37 -4.34 8.98
CA ALA A 65 12.29 -4.31 10.12
C ALA A 65 13.40 -5.37 9.99
N SER A 66 13.04 -6.59 9.54
CA SER A 66 14.01 -7.69 9.33
C SER A 66 14.90 -7.48 8.09
N HIS A 67 14.36 -6.85 7.04
CA HIS A 67 15.03 -6.63 5.76
C HIS A 67 14.85 -5.17 5.32
N PRO A 68 15.70 -4.25 5.83
CA PRO A 68 15.63 -2.82 5.55
C PRO A 68 16.25 -2.49 4.18
N VAL A 69 15.76 -3.15 3.13
CA VAL A 69 16.15 -2.93 1.73
C VAL A 69 15.02 -2.24 0.98
N SER A 70 15.39 -1.41 0.00
CA SER A 70 14.42 -0.78 -0.88
C SER A 70 13.82 -1.82 -1.84
N GLY A 71 12.50 -1.79 -2.05
CA GLY A 71 11.81 -2.69 -3.00
C GLY A 71 10.55 -3.37 -2.47
N GLY A 72 10.26 -3.30 -1.16
CA GLY A 72 9.00 -3.79 -0.59
C GLY A 72 8.68 -5.25 -0.96
N THR A 73 7.44 -5.52 -1.34
CA THR A 73 6.94 -6.87 -1.69
C THR A 73 7.73 -7.55 -2.82
N TYR A 74 8.28 -6.80 -3.78
CA TYR A 74 9.18 -7.35 -4.79
C TYR A 74 10.44 -7.94 -4.14
N ALA A 75 11.12 -7.17 -3.30
CA ALA A 75 12.36 -7.60 -2.64
C ALA A 75 12.11 -8.76 -1.68
N TYR A 76 10.98 -8.74 -0.98
CA TYR A 76 10.58 -9.81 -0.06
C TYR A 76 10.25 -11.11 -0.81
N GLY A 77 9.44 -11.04 -1.88
CA GLY A 77 9.09 -12.20 -2.69
C GLY A 77 10.30 -12.81 -3.40
N TYR A 78 11.20 -11.97 -3.89
CA TYR A 78 12.46 -12.39 -4.51
C TYR A 78 13.35 -13.13 -3.51
N ARG A 79 13.38 -12.67 -2.25
CA ARG A 79 14.23 -13.24 -1.20
C ARG A 79 13.70 -14.54 -0.62
N TYR A 80 12.39 -14.62 -0.35
CA TYR A 80 11.81 -15.70 0.45
C TYR A 80 11.05 -16.75 -0.34
N LEU A 81 10.57 -16.44 -1.55
CA LEU A 81 9.81 -17.38 -2.38
C LEU A 81 10.65 -17.84 -3.57
N ASN A 82 10.77 -17.00 -4.59
CA ASN A 82 11.65 -17.22 -5.74
C ASN A 82 11.74 -15.95 -6.60
N PRO A 83 12.76 -15.84 -7.47
CA PRO A 83 12.94 -14.66 -8.33
C PRO A 83 11.74 -14.32 -9.21
N THR A 84 11.06 -15.33 -9.77
CA THR A 84 9.93 -15.14 -10.68
C THR A 84 8.71 -14.56 -9.95
N LEU A 85 8.37 -15.05 -8.77
CA LEU A 85 7.24 -14.56 -7.96
C LEU A 85 7.54 -13.16 -7.43
N GLY A 86 8.78 -12.87 -7.03
CA GLY A 86 9.20 -11.52 -6.69
C GLY A 86 8.96 -10.54 -7.84
N PHE A 87 9.43 -10.89 -9.05
CA PHE A 87 9.23 -10.10 -10.26
C PHE A 87 7.75 -9.89 -10.60
N THR A 88 6.95 -10.96 -10.59
CA THR A 88 5.51 -10.88 -10.84
C THR A 88 4.80 -10.02 -9.80
N ALA A 89 5.17 -10.11 -8.52
CA ALA A 89 4.61 -9.27 -7.45
C ALA A 89 4.94 -7.79 -7.67
N GLY A 90 6.14 -7.47 -8.12
CA GLY A 90 6.54 -6.11 -8.51
C GLY A 90 5.68 -5.56 -9.65
N TRP A 91 5.44 -6.38 -10.70
CA TRP A 91 4.57 -5.96 -11.80
C TRP A 91 3.11 -5.79 -11.40
N MET A 92 2.57 -6.72 -10.62
CA MET A 92 1.21 -6.62 -10.10
C MET A 92 1.03 -5.37 -9.24
N PHE A 93 2.04 -5.00 -8.44
CA PHE A 93 2.02 -3.77 -7.66
C PHE A 93 1.92 -2.53 -8.56
N LEU A 94 2.72 -2.46 -9.64
CA LEU A 94 2.65 -1.33 -10.57
C LEU A 94 1.30 -1.25 -11.25
N CYS A 95 0.79 -2.37 -11.79
CA CYS A 95 -0.52 -2.42 -12.42
C CYS A 95 -1.63 -1.96 -11.46
N ALA A 96 -1.60 -2.43 -10.20
CA ALA A 96 -2.57 -2.03 -9.18
C ALA A 96 -2.50 -0.52 -8.87
N LYS A 97 -1.30 0.06 -8.78
CA LYS A 97 -1.13 1.50 -8.56
C LYS A 97 -1.59 2.34 -9.75
N SER A 98 -1.31 1.89 -10.98
CA SER A 98 -1.81 2.53 -12.20
C SER A 98 -3.34 2.48 -12.28
N ALA A 99 -3.95 1.33 -11.98
CA ALA A 99 -5.41 1.20 -11.93
C ALA A 99 -6.02 2.12 -10.86
N SER A 100 -5.43 2.18 -9.67
CA SER A 100 -5.86 3.09 -8.60
C SER A 100 -5.77 4.56 -9.02
N ALA A 101 -4.73 4.96 -9.75
CA ALA A 101 -4.59 6.31 -10.28
C ALA A 101 -5.66 6.61 -11.34
N ALA A 102 -5.98 5.63 -12.20
CA ALA A 102 -7.05 5.75 -13.18
C ALA A 102 -8.43 5.91 -12.50
N THR A 103 -8.71 5.13 -11.45
CA THR A 103 -9.92 5.31 -10.62
C THR A 103 -9.98 6.71 -10.01
N ALA A 104 -8.87 7.19 -9.44
CA ALA A 104 -8.81 8.55 -8.89
C ALA A 104 -9.04 9.65 -9.93
N ALA A 105 -8.65 9.42 -11.18
CA ALA A 105 -8.88 10.34 -12.29
C ALA A 105 -10.33 10.35 -12.80
N LEU A 106 -11.03 9.22 -12.67
CA LEU A 106 -12.42 9.06 -13.11
C LEU A 106 -13.44 9.54 -12.07
N GLY A 107 -13.10 9.46 -10.77
CA GLY A 107 -14.02 9.77 -9.67
C GLY A 107 -15.01 8.63 -9.45
#